data_AF-A0A1Q3VB41-F1
#
_entry.id   AF-A0A1Q3VB41-F1
#
_cell.length_a   1.000
_cell.length_b   1.000
_cell.length_c   1.000
_cell.angle_alpha   90.00
_cell.angle_beta   90.00
_cell.angle_gamma   90.00
#
_symmetry.space_group_name_H-M   'P 1'
#
loop_
_entity.id
_entity.type
_entity.pdbx_description
1 polymer ?
#
loop_
_entity_poly.entity_id
_entity_poly.type
_entity_poly.pdbx_seq_one_letter_code
_entity_poly.pdbx_strand_id
1 'polypeptide(L)' 'MPSRSPAQHRLMEAVAHDPAFAAKVGIPQDVGQEFSRADEVKRHDLRHPKTGRFVPAKTVPAHSKGRVGYGLHKGAVVTQ' A
#
# COMPACT_ATOMS: atom_id res chain seq x y z
N MET A 1 7.06 1.45 1.03
CA MET A 1 7.46 1.10 -0.36
C MET A 1 6.62 -0.07 -0.88
N PRO A 2 5.93 -0.04 -2.04
CA PRO A 2 5.22 -1.23 -2.54
C PRO A 2 6.15 -2.19 -3.31
N SER A 3 5.84 -3.48 -3.26
CA SER A 3 6.52 -4.55 -4.00
C SER A 3 6.37 -4.38 -5.52
N ARG A 4 7.42 -4.76 -6.24
CA ARG A 4 7.49 -4.71 -7.72
C ARG A 4 7.26 -6.06 -8.38
N SER A 5 7.36 -7.15 -7.64
CA SER A 5 7.12 -8.50 -8.15
C SER A 5 6.32 -9.35 -7.15
N PRO A 6 5.58 -10.37 -7.62
CA PRO A 6 4.89 -11.30 -6.74
C PRO A 6 5.83 -12.06 -5.79
N ALA A 7 7.06 -12.33 -6.23
CA ALA A 7 8.07 -13.00 -5.41
C ALA A 7 8.52 -12.10 -4.25
N GLN A 8 8.74 -10.80 -4.52
CA GLN A 8 9.08 -9.82 -3.48
C GLN A 8 7.94 -9.68 -2.47
N HIS A 9 6.69 -9.59 -2.95
CA HIS A 9 5.53 -9.52 -2.07
C HIS A 9 5.47 -10.72 -1.11
N ARG A 10 5.55 -11.95 -1.63
CA ARG A 10 5.54 -13.17 -0.80
C ARG A 10 6.70 -13.23 0.18
N LEU A 11 7.90 -12.83 -0.24
CA LEU A 11 9.06 -12.77 0.64
C LEU A 11 8.83 -11.79 1.79
N MET A 12 8.36 -10.58 1.49
CA MET A 12 8.16 -9.52 2.49
C MET A 12 6.98 -9.81 3.40
N GLU A 13 5.92 -10.45 2.90
CA GLU A 13 4.79 -10.93 3.68
C GLU A 13 5.24 -11.99 4.70
N ALA A 14 6.07 -12.96 4.29
CA ALA A 14 6.65 -13.94 5.21
C ALA A 14 7.55 -13.28 6.26
N VAL A 15 8.40 -12.32 5.86
CA VAL A 15 9.25 -11.55 6.80
C VAL A 15 8.41 -10.75 7.79
N ALA A 16 7.29 -10.17 7.37
CA ALA A 16 6.44 -9.35 8.24
C ALA A 16 5.83 -10.15 9.40
N HIS A 17 5.51 -11.43 9.17
CA HIS A 17 4.75 -12.27 10.10
C HIS A 17 5.58 -13.34 10.83
N ASP A 18 6.83 -13.58 10.43
CA ASP A 18 7.72 -14.57 11.05
C ASP A 18 9.10 -13.97 11.38
N PRO A 19 9.36 -13.61 12.66
CA PRO A 19 10.65 -13.09 13.11
C PRO A 19 11.82 -14.07 12.94
N ALA A 20 11.58 -15.38 13.04
CA ALA A 20 12.63 -16.39 12.87
C ALA A 20 13.03 -16.49 11.40
N PHE A 21 12.05 -16.43 10.49
CA PHE A 21 12.31 -16.33 9.06
C PHE A 21 13.05 -15.04 8.70
N ALA A 22 12.62 -13.90 9.26
CA ALA A 22 13.28 -12.60 9.09
C ALA A 22 14.76 -12.64 9.46
N ALA A 23 15.09 -13.22 10.62
CA ALA A 23 16.47 -13.43 11.07
C ALA A 23 17.26 -14.35 10.11
N LYS A 24 16.63 -15.43 9.62
CA LYS A 24 17.27 -16.39 8.70
C LYS A 24 17.65 -15.77 7.36
N VAL A 25 16.80 -14.90 6.81
CA VAL A 25 17.06 -14.25 5.51
C VAL A 25 17.76 -12.89 5.64
N GLY A 26 18.01 -12.42 6.86
CA GLY A 26 18.71 -11.18 7.13
C GLY A 26 17.92 -9.92 6.77
N ILE A 27 16.59 -9.98 6.79
CA ILE A 27 15.72 -8.85 6.50
C ILE A 27 15.01 -8.44 7.80
N PRO A 28 15.10 -7.17 8.25
CA PRO A 28 14.38 -6.73 9.43
C PRO A 28 12.87 -6.87 9.26
N GLN A 29 12.19 -7.31 10.32
CA GLN A 29 10.73 -7.49 10.31
C GLN A 29 10.00 -6.19 9.93
N ASP A 30 10.47 -5.04 10.43
CA ASP A 30 9.90 -3.71 10.14
C ASP A 30 9.87 -3.41 8.64
N VAL A 31 10.89 -3.86 7.89
CA VAL A 31 10.92 -3.71 6.43
C VAL A 31 9.82 -4.54 5.79
N GLY A 32 9.65 -5.80 6.19
CA GLY A 32 8.56 -6.65 5.70
C GLY A 32 7.18 -6.04 5.96
N GLN A 33 6.98 -5.48 7.15
CA GLN A 33 5.72 -4.79 7.51
C GLN A 33 5.47 -3.54 6.67
N GLU A 34 6.51 -2.74 6.37
CA GLU A 34 6.37 -1.56 5.50
C GLU A 34 5.96 -1.94 4.08
N PHE A 35 6.53 -3.02 3.54
CA PHE A 35 6.17 -3.55 2.22
C PHE A 35 4.73 -4.10 2.22
N SER A 36 4.35 -4.87 3.23
CA SER A 36 2.99 -5.42 3.36
C SER A 36 1.93 -4.32 3.36
N ARG A 37 2.10 -3.27 4.19
CA ARG A 37 1.20 -2.11 4.25
C ARG A 37 1.13 -1.35 2.91
N ALA A 38 2.27 -1.15 2.25
CA ALA A 38 2.30 -0.44 0.99
C ALA A 38 1.67 -1.24 -0.17
N ASP A 39 1.75 -2.57 -0.13
CA ASP A 39 1.10 -3.45 -1.10
C ASP A 39 -0.43 -3.42 -0.99
N GLU A 40 -0.99 -3.29 0.21
CA GLU A 40 -2.42 -3.10 0.43
C GLU A 40 -2.94 -1.81 -0.24
N VAL A 41 -2.21 -0.70 -0.08
CA VAL A 41 -2.58 0.60 -0.68
C VAL A 41 -2.59 0.52 -2.21
N LYS A 42 -1.62 -0.17 -2.81
CA LYS A 42 -1.57 -0.38 -4.27
C LYS A 42 -2.76 -1.17 -4.79
N ARG A 43 -3.28 -2.13 -4.02
CA ARG A 43 -4.45 -2.93 -4.40
C ARG A 43 -5.74 -2.11 -4.42
N HIS A 44 -5.83 -1.08 -3.59
CA HIS A 44 -6.98 -0.18 -3.51
C HIS A 44 -6.98 0.87 -4.63
N ASP A 45 -5.81 1.36 -5.04
CA ASP A 45 -5.70 2.33 -6.16
C ASP A 45 -6.12 1.72 -7.52
N LEU A 46 -5.97 0.39 -7.67
CA LEU A 46 -6.49 -0.35 -8.83
C LEU A 46 -7.98 -0.71 -8.73
N ARG A 47 -8.72 -0.27 -7.70
CA ARG A 47 -10.15 -0.58 -7.55
C ARG A 47 -10.98 0.70 -7.45
N HIS A 48 -12.13 0.71 -8.12
CA HIS A 48 -13.06 1.83 -8.08
C HIS A 48 -13.55 2.04 -6.63
N PRO A 49 -13.43 3.25 -6.05
CA PRO A 49 -13.69 3.50 -4.63
C PRO A 49 -15.15 3.33 -4.20
N LYS A 50 -16.10 3.25 -5.15
CA LYS A 50 -17.53 3.05 -4.88
C LYS A 50 -18.04 1.63 -5.18
N THR A 51 -17.35 0.89 -6.04
CA THR A 51 -17.86 -0.41 -6.56
C THR A 51 -16.89 -1.57 -6.35
N GLY A 52 -15.67 -1.32 -5.86
CA GLY A 52 -14.64 -2.35 -5.67
C GLY A 52 -14.16 -3.01 -6.97
N ARG A 53 -14.64 -2.52 -8.13
CA ARG A 53 -14.37 -3.07 -9.45
C ARG A 53 -12.94 -2.73 -9.86
N PHE A 54 -12.20 -3.70 -10.36
CA PHE A 54 -10.84 -3.51 -10.82
C PHE A 54 -10.81 -2.51 -11.99
N VAL A 55 -10.10 -1.38 -11.83
CA VAL A 55 -9.77 -0.46 -12.92
C VAL A 55 -8.40 -0.86 -13.48
N PRO A 56 -8.32 -1.28 -14.76
CA PRO A 56 -7.04 -1.56 -15.38
C PRO A 56 -6.23 -0.26 -15.45
N ALA A 57 -4.99 -0.29 -14.99
CA ALA A 57 -4.07 0.86 -14.87
C ALA A 57 -3.82 1.64 -16.17
N LYS A 58 -4.34 1.18 -17.32
CA LYS A 58 -4.19 1.82 -18.63
C LYS A 58 -5.22 2.92 -18.91
N THR A 59 -6.26 3.06 -18.08
CA THR A 59 -7.34 4.03 -18.29
C THR A 59 -7.32 5.20 -17.29
N VAL A 60 -6.32 5.28 -16.41
CA VAL A 60 -6.14 6.49 -15.58
C VAL A 60 -5.51 7.56 -16.50
N PRO A 61 -6.21 8.66 -16.83
CA PRO A 61 -5.59 9.73 -17.60
C PRO A 61 -4.37 10.21 -16.82
N ALA A 62 -3.22 10.28 -17.51
CA ALA A 62 -1.95 10.75 -16.98
C ALA A 62 -1.97 12.26 -16.71
N HIS A 63 -2.92 12.74 -15.91
CA HIS A 63 -3.01 14.12 -15.44
C HIS A 63 -3.83 14.19 -14.15
N SER A 64 -3.17 13.95 -13.02
CA SER A 64 -3.50 14.65 -11.78
C SER A 64 -2.26 14.75 -10.90
N LYS A 65 -1.45 15.78 -11.18
CA LYS A 65 -0.60 16.38 -10.16
C LYS A 65 -1.51 16.85 -9.03
N GLY A 66 -1.50 16.20 -7.88
CA GLY A 66 -2.18 16.73 -6.71
C GLY A 66 -2.47 15.73 -5.60
N ARG A 67 -1.59 15.73 -4.59
CA ARG A 67 -1.87 15.55 -3.15
C ARG A 67 -2.83 14.42 -2.76
N VAL A 68 -2.32 13.42 -2.05
CA VAL A 68 -2.79 13.16 -0.67
C VAL A 68 -1.75 12.38 0.12
N GLY A 69 -1.23 13.05 1.15
CA GLY A 69 -0.37 12.45 2.16
C GLY A 69 -1.15 11.70 3.23
N TYR A 70 -0.42 10.87 3.97
CA TYR A 70 -0.82 10.34 5.25
C TYR A 70 -1.17 11.48 6.22
N GLY A 71 -2.38 11.49 6.80
CA GLY A 71 -2.72 12.50 7.80
C GLY A 71 -4.21 12.57 8.16
N LEU A 72 -4.60 11.81 9.18
CA LEU A 72 -5.78 12.08 10.00
C LEU A 72 -5.70 13.52 10.56
N HIS A 73 -6.77 14.31 10.43
CA HIS A 73 -7.29 15.11 11.55
C HIS A 73 -8.76 15.47 11.38
N LYS A 74 -9.43 15.39 12.52
CA LYS A 74 -10.86 15.53 12.79
C LYS A 74 -11.34 16.97 12.56
N GLY A 75 -12.56 17.07 12.02
CA GLY A 75 -13.64 18.02 12.33
C GLY A 75 -13.34 19.49 12.65
N ALA A 76 -13.92 20.39 11.86
CA ALA A 76 -14.48 21.66 12.35
C ALA A 76 -15.41 22.30 11.28
N VAL A 77 -16.71 22.26 11.59
CA VAL A 77 -17.76 23.27 11.38
C VAL A 77 -17.81 24.14 10.09
N VAL A 78 -18.90 23.89 9.37
CA VAL A 78 -19.72 24.86 8.60
C VAL A 78 -19.82 26.22 9.28
N THR A 79 -19.67 27.31 8.52
CA THR A 79 -20.49 28.54 8.61
C THR A 79 -20.37 29.33 7.28
N GLN A 80 -21.46 30.04 6.97
CA GLN A 80 -21.89 30.67 5.71
C GLN A 80 -20.85 31.46 4.90
#